data_AF-A0A9W6NI86-F1
#
_entry.id   AF-A0A9W6NI86-F1
#
_cell.length_a   1.000
_cell.length_b   1.000
_cell.length_c   1.000
_cell.angle_alpha   90.00
_cell.angle_beta   90.00
_cell.angle_gamma   90.00
#
_symmetry.space_group_name_H-M   'P 1'
#
loop_
_entity.id
_entity.type
_entity.pdbx_description
1 polymer ?
#
loop_
_entity_poly.entity_id
_entity_poly.type
_entity_poly.pdbx_seq_one_letter_code
_entity_poly.pdbx_strand_id
1 'polypeptide(L)'
;MNILKAVLAVSILSASSLVMAEGGGDRVYGRMIQDNERAMQEYAAARGKTPPEVTHYRYGMKLDIAKVVHTSPTGSGCEVMPAQMTYEDSSGDLQTIEYRAMGTACRNQN
;
A
#
# COMPACT_ATOMS: atom_id res chain seq x y z
N MET A 1 -43.14 -2.51 22.28
CA MET A 1 -42.69 -1.16 21.88
C MET A 1 -41.27 -0.84 22.40
N ASN A 2 -40.33 -1.79 22.35
CA ASN A 2 -38.93 -1.57 22.78
C ASN A 2 -37.91 -1.94 21.68
N ILE A 3 -38.33 -2.63 20.63
CA ILE A 3 -37.45 -3.11 19.56
C ILE A 3 -37.26 -2.03 18.48
N LEU A 4 -38.28 -1.17 18.26
CA LEU A 4 -38.18 -0.03 17.32
C LEU A 4 -37.15 1.02 17.77
N LYS A 5 -36.98 1.22 19.08
CA LYS A 5 -36.00 2.18 19.61
C LYS A 5 -34.55 1.71 19.43
N ALA A 6 -34.32 0.40 19.39
CA ALA A 6 -32.99 -0.16 19.20
C ALA A 6 -32.50 -0.01 17.75
N VAL A 7 -33.40 -0.05 16.77
CA VAL A 7 -33.04 0.08 15.34
C VAL A 7 -32.64 1.52 14.98
N LEU A 8 -33.21 2.53 15.64
CA LEU A 8 -32.89 3.94 15.38
C LEU A 8 -31.52 4.38 15.91
N ALA A 9 -30.91 3.64 16.85
CA ALA A 9 -29.64 4.04 17.45
C ALA A 9 -28.40 3.59 16.64
N VAL A 10 -28.54 2.60 15.74
CA VAL A 10 -27.41 1.99 15.02
C VAL A 10 -27.08 2.72 13.71
N SER A 11 -27.98 3.55 13.17
CA SER A 11 -27.82 4.19 11.87
C SER A 11 -26.94 5.44 11.84
N ILE A 12 -26.48 5.97 12.98
CA ILE A 12 -25.73 7.25 13.03
C ILE A 12 -24.20 7.06 12.97
N LEU A 13 -23.68 5.83 13.05
CA LEU A 13 -22.24 5.57 13.10
C LEU A 13 -21.56 5.34 11.74
N SER A 14 -22.28 5.40 10.61
CA SER A 14 -21.70 5.06 9.30
C SER A 14 -21.13 6.23 8.50
N ALA A 15 -21.15 7.47 9.01
CA ALA A 15 -20.69 8.65 8.26
C ALA A 15 -19.32 9.21 8.70
N SER A 16 -18.57 8.50 9.55
CA SER A 16 -17.40 9.07 10.24
C SER A 16 -16.02 8.75 9.63
N SER A 17 -15.91 8.30 8.38
CA SER A 17 -14.64 7.83 7.80
C SER A 17 -14.12 8.64 6.61
N LEU A 18 -14.14 9.97 6.70
CA LEU A 18 -13.39 10.85 5.79
C LEU A 18 -12.62 11.94 6.55
N VAL A 19 -11.76 11.56 7.50
CA VAL A 19 -10.68 12.45 7.98
C VAL A 19 -9.39 12.00 7.33
N MET A 20 -9.14 12.46 6.10
CA MET A 20 -7.84 12.37 5.47
C MET A 20 -7.06 13.65 5.81
N ALA A 21 -6.46 13.66 7.00
CA ALA A 21 -5.53 14.72 7.41
C ALA A 21 -4.15 14.43 6.79
N GLU A 22 -4.02 14.57 5.47
CA GLU A 22 -2.76 14.38 4.76
C GLU A 22 -2.04 15.72 4.59
N GLY A 23 -0.95 15.91 5.34
CA GLY A 23 0.01 16.99 5.16
C GLY A 23 0.59 16.99 3.74
N GLY A 24 0.90 18.16 3.20
CA GLY A 24 1.15 18.35 1.75
C GLY A 24 2.26 17.51 1.10
N GLY A 25 3.20 16.95 1.86
CA GLY A 25 4.23 16.02 1.35
C GLY A 25 3.74 14.58 1.16
N ASP A 26 2.74 14.15 1.94
CA ASP A 26 2.23 12.78 1.91
C ASP A 26 1.33 12.51 0.70
N ARG A 27 0.74 13.54 0.08
CA ARG A 27 -0.25 13.34 -0.99
C ARG A 27 0.34 12.77 -2.28
N VAL A 28 1.57 13.18 -2.63
CA VAL A 28 2.21 12.74 -3.87
C VAL A 28 2.60 11.27 -3.76
N TYR A 29 3.27 10.90 -2.66
CA TYR A 29 3.64 9.50 -2.41
C TYR A 29 2.45 8.62 -2.07
N GLY A 30 1.47 9.14 -1.33
CA GLY A 30 0.22 8.43 -1.02
C GLY A 30 -0.54 8.01 -2.27
N ARG A 31 -0.67 8.90 -3.27
CA ARG A 31 -1.29 8.54 -4.56
C ARG A 31 -0.50 7.47 -5.30
N MET A 32 0.83 7.60 -5.36
CA MET A 32 1.69 6.63 -6.02
C MET A 32 1.54 5.24 -5.40
N ILE A 33 1.53 5.15 -4.08
CA ILE A 33 1.35 3.91 -3.34
C ILE A 33 -0.04 3.32 -3.58
N GLN A 34 -1.09 4.14 -3.51
CA GLN A 34 -2.46 3.71 -3.77
C GLN A 34 -2.67 3.23 -5.24
N ASP A 35 -2.02 3.89 -6.20
CA ASP A 35 -2.06 3.47 -7.61
C ASP A 35 -1.36 2.12 -7.80
N ASN A 36 -0.25 1.86 -7.08
CA ASN A 36 0.40 0.54 -7.08
C ASN A 36 -0.52 -0.54 -6.50
N GLU A 37 -1.15 -0.28 -5.35
CA GLU A 37 -2.08 -1.24 -4.73
C GLU A 37 -3.25 -1.57 -5.65
N ARG A 38 -3.87 -0.57 -6.28
CA ARG A 38 -4.93 -0.80 -7.27
C ARG A 38 -4.43 -1.64 -8.45
N ALA A 39 -3.27 -1.31 -9.01
CA ALA A 39 -2.69 -2.07 -10.12
C ALA A 39 -2.40 -3.53 -9.74
N MET A 40 -1.99 -3.79 -8.50
CA MET A 40 -1.70 -5.15 -8.02
C MET A 40 -2.98 -5.93 -7.68
N GLN A 41 -4.04 -5.26 -7.21
CA GLN A 41 -5.37 -5.87 -7.10
C GLN A 41 -5.91 -6.29 -8.48
N GLU A 42 -5.79 -5.41 -9.48
CA GLU A 42 -6.17 -5.71 -10.86
C GLU A 42 -5.33 -6.85 -11.46
N TYR A 43 -4.01 -6.84 -11.21
CA TYR A 43 -3.11 -7.93 -11.61
C TYR A 43 -3.53 -9.27 -10.98
N ALA A 44 -3.83 -9.29 -9.68
CA ALA A 44 -4.27 -10.49 -8.98
C ALA A 44 -5.58 -11.02 -9.59
N ALA A 45 -6.58 -10.15 -9.80
CA ALA A 45 -7.85 -10.51 -10.41
C ALA A 45 -7.67 -11.08 -11.84
N ALA A 46 -6.85 -10.44 -12.67
CA ALA A 46 -6.58 -10.88 -14.04
C ALA A 46 -5.84 -12.24 -14.11
N ARG A 47 -5.20 -12.65 -13.02
CA ARG A 47 -4.45 -13.92 -12.91
C ARG A 47 -5.15 -14.97 -12.05
N GLY A 48 -6.35 -14.68 -11.52
CA GLY A 48 -7.06 -15.58 -10.61
C GLY A 48 -6.30 -15.83 -9.31
N LYS A 49 -5.50 -14.86 -8.85
CA LYS A 49 -4.76 -14.92 -7.58
C LYS A 49 -5.47 -14.10 -6.51
N THR A 50 -5.19 -14.41 -5.25
CA THR A 50 -5.63 -13.59 -4.12
C THR A 50 -4.92 -12.23 -4.16
N PRO A 51 -5.63 -11.11 -4.00
CA PRO A 51 -5.01 -9.80 -3.87
C PRO A 51 -4.02 -9.76 -2.69
N PRO A 52 -2.80 -9.27 -2.87
CA PRO A 52 -1.82 -9.21 -1.80
C PRO A 52 -2.21 -8.16 -0.74
N GLU A 53 -2.08 -8.49 0.53
CA GLU A 53 -2.07 -7.50 1.62
C GLU A 53 -0.70 -6.84 1.73
N VAL A 54 -0.69 -5.56 2.11
CA VAL A 54 0.55 -4.79 2.28
C VAL A 54 1.14 -5.07 3.66
N THR A 55 2.39 -5.51 3.68
CA THR A 55 3.14 -5.75 4.92
C THR A 55 4.32 -4.80 5.03
N HIS A 56 4.55 -4.20 6.19
CA HIS A 56 5.72 -3.32 6.37
C HIS A 56 6.99 -4.15 6.54
N TYR A 57 7.92 -3.97 5.60
CA TYR A 57 9.23 -4.61 5.64
C TYR A 57 10.07 -4.05 6.80
N ARG A 58 10.73 -4.95 7.51
CA ARG A 58 11.76 -4.62 8.50
C ARG A 58 13.10 -5.07 7.98
N TYR A 59 14.12 -4.23 8.14
CA TYR A 59 15.47 -4.58 7.70
C TYR A 59 15.92 -5.92 8.31
N GLY A 60 16.38 -6.83 7.47
CA GLY A 60 16.78 -8.20 7.85
C GLY A 60 15.63 -9.21 7.88
N MET A 61 14.38 -8.80 7.62
CA MET A 61 13.27 -9.71 7.42
C MET A 61 13.55 -10.59 6.19
N LYS A 62 13.46 -11.91 6.37
CA LYS A 62 13.61 -12.86 5.27
C LYS A 62 12.33 -12.86 4.45
N LEU A 63 12.48 -12.74 3.13
CA LEU A 63 11.39 -12.80 2.17
C LEU A 63 11.60 -14.04 1.31
N ASP A 64 10.52 -14.76 1.05
CA ASP A 64 10.51 -15.85 0.10
C ASP A 64 10.11 -15.30 -1.27
N ILE A 65 11.08 -14.79 -2.02
CA ILE A 65 10.82 -14.15 -3.32
C ILE A 65 11.18 -15.14 -4.43
N ALA A 66 10.17 -15.68 -5.10
CA ALA A 66 10.38 -16.47 -6.31
C ALA A 66 10.43 -15.57 -7.55
N LYS A 67 9.59 -14.52 -7.62
CA LYS A 67 9.53 -13.60 -8.76
C LYS A 67 9.03 -12.21 -8.36
N VAL A 68 9.75 -11.16 -8.74
CA VAL A 68 9.25 -9.78 -8.60
C VAL A 68 8.23 -9.48 -9.70
N VAL A 69 7.06 -8.99 -9.32
CA VAL A 69 5.97 -8.59 -10.24
C VAL A 69 6.08 -7.11 -10.56
N HIS A 70 6.21 -6.27 -9.53
CA HIS A 70 6.31 -4.83 -9.69
C HIS A 70 7.01 -4.18 -8.50
N THR A 71 7.68 -3.07 -8.75
CA THR A 71 8.21 -2.16 -7.73
C THR A 71 7.71 -0.76 -8.05
N SER A 72 7.12 -0.08 -7.07
CA SER A 72 6.69 1.30 -7.25
C SER A 72 7.89 2.16 -7.68
N PRO A 73 7.70 3.13 -8.59
CA PRO A 73 8.78 4.01 -8.99
C PRO A 73 9.30 4.81 -7.79
N THR A 74 10.61 5.03 -7.75
CA THR A 74 11.21 6.00 -6.82
C THR A 74 11.21 7.38 -7.45
N GLY A 75 10.81 8.39 -6.67
CA GLY A 75 10.73 9.77 -7.11
C GLY A 75 12.09 10.34 -7.52
N SER A 76 12.03 11.44 -8.28
CA SER A 76 13.20 12.20 -8.73
C SER A 76 13.72 13.21 -7.70
N GLY A 77 13.18 13.21 -6.47
CA GLY A 77 13.72 13.98 -5.35
C GLY A 77 14.96 13.33 -4.76
N CYS A 78 15.60 14.02 -3.81
CA CYS A 78 16.59 13.40 -2.93
C CYS A 78 16.08 13.44 -1.49
N GLU A 79 15.13 12.56 -1.22
CA GLU A 79 14.52 12.35 0.08
C GLU A 79 14.16 10.88 0.24
N VAL A 80 13.93 10.48 1.49
CA VAL A 80 13.48 9.14 1.81
C VAL A 80 11.96 9.09 1.69
N MET A 81 11.47 8.18 0.87
CA MET A 81 10.05 8.04 0.52
C MET A 81 9.57 6.60 0.69
N PRO A 82 8.26 6.36 0.86
CA PRO A 82 7.72 5.01 0.81
C PRO A 82 7.87 4.42 -0.60
N ALA A 83 8.10 3.11 -0.65
CA ALA A 83 8.11 2.32 -1.86
C ALA A 83 7.46 0.95 -1.57
N GLN A 84 6.79 0.39 -2.56
CA GLN A 84 6.21 -0.94 -2.49
C GLN A 84 6.84 -1.88 -3.50
N MET A 85 6.90 -3.16 -3.15
CA MET A 85 7.27 -4.24 -4.06
C MET A 85 6.27 -5.37 -3.91
N THR A 86 5.70 -5.80 -5.03
CA THR A 86 4.86 -6.99 -5.12
C THR A 86 5.65 -8.10 -5.76
N TYR A 87 5.62 -9.28 -5.14
CA TYR A 87 6.31 -10.48 -5.61
C TYR A 87 5.41 -11.71 -5.48
N GLU A 88 5.73 -12.73 -6.28
CA GLU A 88 5.23 -14.09 -6.10
C GLU A 88 6.22 -14.84 -5.20
N ASP A 89 5.71 -15.49 -4.16
CA ASP A 89 6.50 -16.38 -3.30
C ASP A 89 6.69 -17.77 -3.92
N SER A 90 7.39 -18.68 -3.22
CA SER A 90 7.65 -20.03 -3.74
C SER A 90 6.39 -20.88 -3.91
N SER A 91 5.28 -20.52 -3.24
CA SER A 91 3.97 -21.16 -3.42
C SER A 91 3.17 -20.54 -4.58
N GLY A 92 3.67 -19.44 -5.15
CA GLY A 92 3.03 -18.68 -6.20
C GLY A 92 2.01 -17.67 -5.69
N ASP A 93 1.93 -17.43 -4.38
CA ASP A 93 1.03 -16.43 -3.81
C ASP A 93 1.63 -15.03 -3.96
N LEU A 94 0.77 -14.02 -4.12
CA LEU A 94 1.21 -12.64 -4.22
C LEU A 94 1.39 -12.05 -2.83
N GLN A 95 2.53 -11.40 -2.63
CA GLN A 95 2.87 -10.65 -1.42
C GLN A 95 3.23 -9.22 -1.81
N THR A 96 2.78 -8.24 -1.05
CA THR A 96 3.24 -6.85 -1.18
C THR A 96 3.94 -6.43 0.09
N ILE A 97 5.15 -5.89 -0.06
CA ILE A 97 5.86 -5.24 1.04
C ILE A 97 5.97 -3.74 0.81
N GLU A 98 5.91 -2.96 1.89
CA GLU A 98 6.23 -1.54 1.90
C GLU A 98 7.52 -1.30 2.69
N TYR A 99 8.41 -0.49 2.13
CA TYR A 99 9.68 -0.10 2.73
C TYR A 99 10.02 1.36 2.40
N ARG A 100 11.11 1.86 2.97
CA ARG A 100 11.63 3.20 2.65
C ARG A 100 12.75 3.10 1.63
N ALA A 101 12.68 3.92 0.60
CA ALA A 101 13.69 4.02 -0.44
C ALA A 101 14.18 5.45 -0.60
N MET A 102 15.43 5.62 -1.03
CA MET A 102 15.98 6.92 -1.41
C MET A 102 15.51 7.28 -2.82
N GLY A 103 15.13 8.54 -3.04
CA GLY A 103 14.91 9.07 -4.37
C GLY A 103 16.15 9.00 -5.26
N THR A 104 15.96 9.05 -6.58
CA THR A 104 17.02 8.73 -7.55
C THR A 104 17.97 9.89 -7.85
N ALA A 105 17.60 11.13 -7.53
CA ALA A 105 18.38 12.32 -7.89
C ALA A 105 19.31 12.83 -6.78
N CYS A 106 19.95 11.92 -6.03
CA CYS A 106 20.88 12.27 -4.95
C CYS A 106 22.33 12.54 -5.38
N ARG A 107 22.57 13.01 -6.61
CA ARG A 107 23.93 13.35 -7.05
C ARG A 107 24.40 14.66 -6.40
N ASN A 108 25.64 14.66 -5.92
CA ASN A 108 26.38 15.83 -5.40
C ASN A 108 25.87 16.44 -4.08
N GLN A 109 25.36 15.64 -3.13
CA GLN A 109 25.02 16.09 -1.77
C GLN A 109 26.07 15.74 -0.71
N ASN A 110 27.34 15.60 -1.12
CA ASN A 110 28.47 15.37 -0.22
C ASN A 110 29.26 16.67 -0.03
#